data_AF-X1SNP7-F1
#
_entry.id   AF-X1SNP7-F1
#
_cell.length_a   1.000
_cell.length_b   1.000
_cell.length_c   1.000
_cell.angle_alpha   90.00
_cell.angle_beta   90.00
_cell.angle_gamma   90.00
#
_symmetry.space_group_name_H-M   'P 1'
#
loop_
_entity.id
_entity.type
_entity.pdbx_description
1 polymer ?
#
loop_
_entity_poly.entity_id
_entity_poly.type
_entity_poly.pdbx_seq_one_letter_code
_entity_poly.pdbx_strand_id
1 'polypeptide(L)'
;MAKLKAPLLSFGASGAIAKAVVYFPWKGLNVAREYVIPANPKTTLQTTQRGYLSAAVDAIHAAQADPTNPIVEADTVAYALYGSCEPTPRTWFN
;
A
#
# COMPACT_ATOMS: atom_id res chain seq x y z
N MET A 1 -18.55 -8.36 15.07
CA MET A 1 -18.75 -9.09 13.79
C MET A 1 -19.72 -10.22 14.08
N ALA A 2 -20.90 -10.23 13.47
CA ALA A 2 -21.87 -11.28 13.74
C ALA A 2 -21.36 -12.60 13.14
N LYS A 3 -21.22 -13.64 13.97
CA LYS A 3 -20.98 -15.00 13.49
C LYS A 3 -22.26 -15.48 12.81
N LEU A 4 -22.21 -15.78 11.52
CA LEU A 4 -23.38 -16.27 10.80
C LEU A 4 -23.54 -17.77 11.06
N LYS A 5 -24.73 -18.19 11.50
CA LYS A 5 -25.11 -19.58 11.30
C LYS A 5 -25.45 -19.72 9.85
N ALA A 6 -24.55 -20.40 9.13
CA ALA A 6 -24.73 -20.86 7.79
C ALA A 6 -24.82 -19.66 6.81
N PRO A 7 -23.88 -19.30 5.89
CA PRO A 7 -23.81 -18.08 5.03
C PRO A 7 -25.08 -17.38 4.48
N LEU A 8 -26.01 -17.00 5.35
CA LEU A 8 -27.47 -17.22 5.31
C LEU A 8 -27.96 -18.69 5.47
N LEU A 9 -27.40 -19.71 4.78
CA LEU A 9 -27.56 -21.17 5.08
C LEU A 9 -26.37 -22.18 4.74
N SER A 10 -25.08 -21.77 4.74
CA SER A 10 -23.87 -22.66 4.89
C SER A 10 -23.22 -23.44 3.76
N PHE A 11 -22.90 -22.81 2.62
CA PHE A 11 -21.93 -23.41 1.67
C PHE A 11 -20.80 -22.48 1.20
N GLY A 12 -20.35 -21.54 2.05
CA GLY A 12 -19.17 -20.70 1.73
C GLY A 12 -19.46 -19.50 0.83
N ALA A 13 -20.56 -18.78 1.07
CA ALA A 13 -20.88 -17.57 0.33
C ALA A 13 -19.78 -16.50 0.45
N SER A 14 -19.48 -15.85 -0.67
CA SER A 14 -18.49 -14.78 -0.78
C SER A 14 -19.03 -13.63 -1.63
N GLY A 15 -18.52 -12.41 -1.40
CA GLY A 15 -18.86 -11.23 -2.19
C GLY A 15 -19.90 -10.31 -1.55
N ALA A 16 -20.21 -9.22 -2.26
CA ALA A 16 -21.10 -8.17 -1.78
C ALA A 16 -22.51 -8.31 -2.39
N ILE A 17 -23.53 -8.24 -1.55
CA ILE A 17 -24.94 -8.15 -1.98
C ILE A 17 -25.36 -6.69 -1.93
N ALA A 18 -25.78 -6.17 -3.08
CA ALA A 18 -26.35 -4.82 -3.25
C ALA A 18 -25.54 -3.67 -2.61
N LYS A 19 -24.22 -3.85 -2.44
CA LYS A 19 -23.35 -2.90 -1.69
C LYS A 19 -23.89 -2.57 -0.29
N ALA A 20 -24.57 -3.52 0.34
CA ALA A 20 -25.10 -3.41 1.69
C ALA A 20 -24.36 -4.35 2.66
N VAL A 21 -24.12 -5.60 2.24
CA VAL A 21 -23.48 -6.63 3.07
C VAL A 21 -22.44 -7.40 2.26
N VAL A 22 -21.33 -7.76 2.89
CA VAL A 22 -20.26 -8.60 2.32
C VAL A 22 -20.09 -9.87 3.13
N TYR A 23 -20.11 -11.02 2.44
CA TYR A 23 -19.80 -12.34 2.98
C TYR A 23 -18.38 -12.73 2.60
N PHE A 24 -17.63 -13.30 3.54
CA PHE A 24 -16.29 -13.83 3.30
C PHE A 24 -15.85 -14.73 4.46
N PRO A 25 -14.88 -15.65 4.24
CA PRO A 25 -14.24 -16.36 5.33
C PRO A 25 -13.26 -15.44 6.07
N TRP A 26 -13.36 -15.38 7.39
CA TRP A 26 -12.44 -14.64 8.26
C TRP A 26 -11.93 -15.54 9.38
N LYS A 27 -10.64 -15.86 9.36
CA LYS A 27 -9.98 -16.70 10.37
C LYS A 27 -10.77 -18.00 10.66
N GLY A 28 -11.20 -18.69 9.60
CA GLY A 28 -11.99 -19.93 9.69
C GLY A 28 -13.47 -19.76 10.04
N LEU A 29 -13.96 -18.53 10.18
CA LEU A 29 -15.37 -18.23 10.46
C LEU A 29 -16.05 -17.63 9.24
N ASN A 30 -17.30 -18.04 8.97
CA ASN A 30 -18.15 -17.39 7.98
C ASN A 30 -18.78 -16.15 8.61
N VAL A 31 -18.47 -14.97 8.05
CA VAL A 31 -18.87 -13.68 8.62
C VAL A 31 -19.60 -12.83 7.58
N ALA A 32 -20.54 -12.03 8.06
CA ALA A 32 -21.10 -10.89 7.32
C ALA A 32 -20.62 -9.59 7.97
N ARG A 33 -20.34 -8.61 7.13
CA ARG A 33 -20.15 -7.22 7.54
C ARG A 33 -20.90 -6.28 6.61
N GLU A 34 -21.22 -5.10 7.13
CA GLU A 34 -21.69 -4.00 6.30
C GLU A 34 -20.67 -3.68 5.20
N TYR A 35 -21.18 -3.36 4.02
CA TYR A 35 -20.37 -2.90 2.91
C TYR A 35 -19.87 -1.48 3.21
N VAL A 36 -18.67 -1.39 3.77
CA VAL A 36 -17.99 -0.12 4.02
C VAL A 36 -17.16 0.25 2.80
N ILE A 37 -17.46 1.38 2.18
CA ILE A 37 -16.54 2.05 1.25
C ILE A 37 -15.57 2.86 2.11
N PRO A 38 -14.27 2.51 2.15
CA PRO A 38 -13.31 3.32 2.89
C PRO A 38 -13.26 4.72 2.30
N ALA A 39 -13.40 5.75 3.14
CA ALA A 39 -13.19 7.11 2.70
C ALA A 39 -11.70 7.31 2.37
N ASN A 40 -11.39 7.88 1.21
CA ASN A 40 -10.07 8.40 0.89
C ASN A 40 -10.15 9.94 0.75
N PRO A 41 -10.31 10.66 1.88
CA PRO A 41 -10.49 12.10 1.84
C PRO A 41 -9.20 12.76 1.35
N LYS A 42 -9.22 13.45 0.20
CA LYS A 42 -8.07 14.21 -0.33
C LYS A 42 -7.87 15.51 0.45
N THR A 43 -7.55 15.40 1.74
CA THR A 43 -7.29 16.58 2.59
C THR A 43 -6.00 17.27 2.16
N THR A 44 -5.89 18.57 2.45
CA THR A 44 -4.69 19.36 2.15
C THR A 44 -3.41 18.69 2.69
N LEU A 45 -3.42 18.25 3.95
CA LEU A 45 -2.26 17.58 4.55
C LEU A 45 -1.89 16.30 3.82
N GLN A 46 -2.86 15.48 3.41
CA GLN A 46 -2.55 14.27 2.65
C GLN A 46 -2.03 14.57 1.24
N THR A 47 -2.59 15.57 0.56
CA THR A 47 -2.08 15.99 -0.75
C THR A 47 -0.68 16.57 -0.65
N THR A 48 -0.37 17.30 0.41
CA THR A 48 0.98 17.81 0.68
C THR A 48 1.98 16.66 0.84
N GLN A 49 1.66 15.64 1.64
CA GLN A 49 2.55 14.48 1.81
C GLN A 49 2.75 13.70 0.50
N ARG A 50 1.69 13.51 -0.29
CA ARG A 50 1.80 12.89 -1.64
C ARG A 50 2.64 13.76 -2.59
N GLY A 51 2.53 15.08 -2.46
CA GLY A 51 3.34 16.05 -3.21
C GLY A 51 4.83 15.92 -2.90
N TYR A 52 5.20 15.79 -1.62
CA TYR A 52 6.60 15.57 -1.24
C TYR A 52 7.17 14.28 -1.83
N LEU A 53 6.41 13.19 -1.79
CA LEU A 53 6.85 11.93 -2.40
C LEU A 53 7.01 12.06 -3.91
N SER A 54 6.07 12.74 -4.58
CA SER A 54 6.13 12.94 -6.04
C SER A 54 7.35 13.78 -6.42
N ALA A 55 7.57 14.90 -5.74
CA ALA A 55 8.71 15.77 -5.96
C ALA A 55 10.05 15.07 -5.67
N ALA A 56 10.10 14.21 -4.64
CA ALA A 56 11.27 13.39 -4.40
C ALA A 56 11.55 12.48 -5.60
N VAL A 57 10.57 11.68 -6.04
CA VAL A 57 10.70 10.76 -7.18
C VAL A 57 11.10 11.48 -8.48
N ASP A 58 10.63 12.71 -8.70
CA ASP A 58 11.03 13.49 -9.87
C ASP A 58 12.51 13.93 -9.81
N ALA A 59 12.96 14.44 -8.66
CA ALA A 59 14.36 14.85 -8.47
C ALA A 59 15.33 13.67 -8.64
N ILE A 60 14.88 12.51 -8.17
CA ILE A 60 15.49 11.20 -8.27
C ILE A 60 15.71 10.78 -9.73
N HIS A 61 14.65 10.84 -10.56
CA HIS A 61 14.73 10.46 -11.97
C HIS A 61 15.60 11.45 -12.73
N ALA A 62 15.55 12.73 -12.37
CA ALA A 62 16.43 13.74 -12.94
C ALA A 62 17.92 13.43 -12.66
N ALA A 63 18.26 13.02 -11.43
CA ALA A 63 19.62 12.62 -11.09
C ALA A 63 20.08 11.33 -11.78
N GLN A 64 19.18 10.37 -11.98
CA GLN A 64 19.47 9.15 -12.75
C GLN A 64 19.70 9.45 -14.24
N ALA A 65 18.99 10.44 -14.79
CA ALA A 65 19.09 10.84 -16.19
C ALA A 65 20.16 11.92 -16.46
N ASP A 66 20.96 12.32 -15.46
CA ASP A 66 21.96 13.37 -15.62
C ASP A 66 23.00 12.97 -16.68
N PRO A 67 23.27 13.83 -17.70
CA PRO A 67 24.15 13.47 -18.80
C PRO A 67 25.64 13.47 -18.44
N THR A 68 26.01 14.07 -17.30
CA THR A 68 27.42 14.24 -16.88
C THR A 68 27.76 13.29 -15.73
N ASN A 69 26.86 13.13 -14.76
CA ASN A 69 27.04 12.32 -13.57
C ASN A 69 25.75 11.51 -13.26
N PRO A 70 25.36 10.56 -14.12
CA PRO A 70 24.18 9.75 -13.88
C PRO A 70 24.39 8.84 -12.67
N ILE A 71 23.33 8.62 -11.89
CA ILE A 71 23.30 7.53 -10.90
C ILE A 71 23.21 6.21 -11.65
N VAL A 72 24.26 5.40 -11.58
CA VAL A 72 24.34 4.09 -12.26
C VAL A 72 24.15 2.92 -11.28
N GLU A 73 24.27 1.70 -11.78
CA GLU A 73 24.14 0.47 -10.97
C GLU A 73 25.10 0.47 -9.76
N ALA A 74 26.34 0.93 -9.95
CA ALA A 74 27.35 0.98 -8.89
C ALA A 74 26.93 1.90 -7.72
N ASP A 75 26.35 3.07 -8.01
CA ASP A 75 25.87 4.00 -6.99
C ASP A 75 24.69 3.42 -6.22
N THR A 76 23.81 2.72 -6.94
CA THR A 76 22.62 2.08 -6.36
C THR A 76 23.04 0.98 -5.37
N VAL A 77 24.01 0.15 -5.74
CA VAL A 77 24.58 -0.90 -4.87
C VAL A 77 25.30 -0.31 -3.67
N ALA A 78 26.11 0.74 -3.87
CA ALA A 78 26.83 1.42 -2.79
C ALA A 78 25.85 2.04 -1.77
N TYR A 79 24.77 2.66 -2.26
CA TYR A 79 23.74 3.23 -1.41
C TYR A 79 22.95 2.17 -0.64
N ALA A 80 22.63 1.04 -1.28
CA ALA A 80 21.98 -0.09 -0.61
C ALA A 80 22.86 -0.69 0.50
N LEU A 81 24.16 -0.81 0.24
CA LEU A 81 25.14 -1.25 1.24
C LEU A 81 25.19 -0.28 2.42
N TYR A 82 25.28 1.03 2.16
CA TYR A 82 25.28 2.04 3.22
C TYR A 82 24.02 2.00 4.07
N GLY A 83 22.84 1.87 3.44
CA GLY A 83 21.57 1.75 4.15
C GLY A 83 21.52 0.52 5.06
N SER A 84 22.14 -0.59 4.65
CA SER A 84 22.20 -1.83 5.45
C SER A 84 23.03 -1.72 6.72
N CYS A 85 23.91 -0.71 6.82
CA CYS A 85 24.70 -0.45 8.02
C CYS A 85 23.90 0.24 9.14
N GLU A 86 22.73 0.79 8.82
CA GLU A 86 21.90 1.52 9.79
C GLU A 86 20.93 0.58 10.53
N PRO A 87 20.62 0.83 11.82
CA PRO A 87 19.66 0.03 12.60
C PRO A 87 18.25 -0.04 11.99
N THR A 88 17.92 0.97 11.18
CA THR A 88 16.67 1.04 10.41
C THR A 88 17.04 1.35 8.96
N PRO A 89 17.33 0.32 8.14
CA PRO A 89 17.72 0.54 6.75
C PRO A 89 16.56 1.23 6.02
N ARG A 90 16.82 2.45 5.58
CA ARG A 90 15.91 3.22 4.72
C ARG A 90 16.65 3.50 3.43
N THR A 91 16.64 2.52 2.55
CA THR A 91 17.05 2.73 1.17
C THR A 91 15.85 3.32 0.43
N TRP A 92 16.09 4.33 -0.39
CA TRP A 92 15.08 4.87 -1.29
C TRP A 92 14.79 3.86 -2.42
N PHE A 93 15.75 3.01 -2.78
CA PHE A 93 15.54 1.84 -3.63
C PHE A 93 15.08 0.65 -2.77
N ASN A 94 13.83 0.23 -2.93
CA ASN A 94 13.33 -1.09 -2.53
C ASN A 94 13.07 -1.89 -3.80
#